data_AF-A0A3D0U6Z2-F1
#
_entry.id   AF-A0A3D0U6Z2-F1
#
_cell.length_a   1.000
_cell.length_b   1.000
_cell.length_c   1.000
_cell.angle_alpha   90.00
_cell.angle_beta   90.00
_cell.angle_gamma   90.00
#
_symmetry.space_group_name_H-M   'P 1'
#
loop_
_entity.id
_entity.type
_entity.pdbx_description
1 polymer ?
#
loop_
_entity_poly.entity_id
_entity_poly.type
_entity_poly.pdbx_seq_one_letter_code
_entity_poly.pdbx_strand_id
1 'polypeptide(L)'
;MDFYSPPTITAGNHGDLIWYREANIDLGKDAPFTRSWDVAYWSVDSNGRPNVVTGSVILPTARWSGTGSRPVLSYAVGTHGLGQRCAPSLQLAAGTDYEQANIAAAINRGYAVLITDNAGYTNGDTPTYLAGESQAHAAVDIVTA
;
A
#
# COMPACT_ATOMS: atom_id res chain seq x y z
N MET A 1 1.39 1.93 -16.56
CA MET A 1 0.62 0.69 -16.33
C MET A 1 1.52 -0.52 -16.18
N ASP A 2 2.70 -0.55 -16.79
CA ASP A 2 3.68 -1.66 -16.74
C ASP A 2 3.96 -2.23 -15.33
N PHE A 3 4.02 -1.37 -14.31
CA PHE A 3 4.20 -1.80 -12.92
C PHE A 3 3.14 -2.79 -12.39
N TYR A 4 1.86 -2.59 -12.76
CA TYR A 4 0.76 -3.44 -12.30
C TYR A 4 0.69 -4.77 -13.07
N SER A 5 1.70 -5.05 -13.89
CA SER A 5 1.97 -6.35 -14.48
C SER A 5 3.33 -6.85 -13.97
N PRO A 6 3.45 -7.15 -12.66
CA PRO A 6 4.71 -7.59 -12.09
C PRO A 6 5.16 -8.94 -12.69
N PRO A 7 6.46 -9.30 -12.60
CA PRO A 7 6.94 -10.59 -13.04
C PRO A 7 6.14 -11.74 -12.42
N THR A 8 5.75 -12.72 -13.23
CA THR A 8 5.07 -13.91 -12.73
C THR A 8 6.04 -14.72 -11.86
N ILE A 9 5.76 -14.78 -10.57
CA ILE A 9 6.40 -15.72 -9.65
C ILE A 9 5.40 -16.80 -9.25
N THR A 10 5.87 -18.03 -9.08
CA THR A 10 5.01 -19.21 -8.85
C THR A 10 4.98 -19.67 -7.39
N ALA A 11 5.83 -19.10 -6.55
CA ALA A 11 5.88 -19.36 -5.11
C ALA A 11 6.48 -18.16 -4.37
N GLY A 12 6.05 -17.97 -3.13
CA GLY A 12 6.52 -16.95 -2.21
C GLY A 12 5.97 -17.20 -0.80
N ASN A 13 6.56 -16.55 0.18
CA ASN A 13 6.04 -16.46 1.54
C ASN A 13 5.22 -15.17 1.70
N HIS A 14 4.41 -15.12 2.75
CA HIS A 14 3.73 -13.90 3.18
C HIS A 14 4.70 -12.70 3.21
N GLY A 15 4.36 -11.67 2.45
CA GLY A 15 5.12 -10.43 2.41
C GLY A 15 6.43 -10.47 1.62
N ASP A 16 6.71 -11.52 0.86
CA ASP A 16 7.87 -11.49 -0.04
C ASP A 16 7.68 -10.38 -1.10
N LEU A 17 8.63 -9.45 -1.18
CA LEU A 17 8.64 -8.39 -2.18
C LEU A 17 8.96 -8.95 -3.57
N ILE A 18 8.10 -8.65 -4.54
CA ILE A 18 8.20 -9.15 -5.92
C ILE A 18 8.78 -8.08 -6.83
N TRP A 19 8.26 -6.86 -6.70
CA TRP A 19 8.61 -5.74 -7.56
C TRP A 19 8.33 -4.42 -6.85
N TYR A 20 9.06 -3.37 -7.22
CA TYR A 20 8.79 -2.02 -6.72
C TYR A 20 9.19 -0.96 -7.75
N ARG A 21 8.64 0.24 -7.60
CA ARG A 21 9.08 1.44 -8.34
C ARG A 21 8.94 2.67 -7.47
N GLU A 22 9.66 3.73 -7.79
CA GLU A 22 9.36 5.05 -7.23
C GLU A 22 7.95 5.48 -7.64
N ALA A 23 7.23 6.09 -6.71
CA ALA A 23 5.88 6.59 -6.88
C ALA A 23 5.79 8.05 -6.47
N ASN A 24 4.95 8.79 -7.19
CA ASN A 24 4.51 10.11 -6.75
C ASN A 24 3.20 9.94 -5.99
N ILE A 25 3.14 10.47 -4.77
CA ILE A 25 1.96 10.43 -3.91
C ILE A 25 1.60 11.86 -3.54
N ASP A 26 0.36 12.26 -3.81
CA ASP A 26 -0.16 13.56 -3.45
C ASP A 26 -0.97 13.45 -2.15
N LEU A 27 -0.41 14.00 -1.08
CA LEU A 27 -1.03 14.07 0.25
C LEU A 27 -1.58 15.47 0.56
N GLY A 28 -1.61 16.35 -0.44
CA GLY A 28 -1.96 17.76 -0.28
C GLY A 28 -0.82 18.64 0.23
N LYS A 29 -1.06 19.95 0.19
CA LYS A 29 -0.07 21.03 0.42
C LYS A 29 0.62 21.02 1.80
N ASP A 30 -0.01 20.40 2.81
CA ASP A 30 0.47 20.42 4.19
C ASP A 30 1.26 19.15 4.55
N ALA A 31 1.44 18.24 3.59
CA ALA A 31 2.29 17.07 3.77
C ALA A 31 3.77 17.44 3.60
N PRO A 32 4.67 16.86 4.41
CA PRO A 32 6.10 17.09 4.26
C PRO A 32 6.62 16.32 3.03
N PHE A 33 7.84 16.64 2.60
CA PHE A 33 8.49 15.92 1.50
C PHE A 33 8.69 14.44 1.84
N THR A 34 8.26 13.56 0.93
CA THR A 34 8.40 12.10 1.06
C THR A 34 9.23 11.51 -0.07
N ARG A 35 9.79 10.34 0.19
CA ARG A 35 10.09 9.36 -0.87
C ARG A 35 9.02 8.29 -0.78
N SER A 36 8.49 7.90 -1.93
CA SER A 36 7.42 6.92 -1.99
C SER A 36 7.70 5.87 -3.04
N TRP A 37 7.17 4.69 -2.82
CA TRP A 37 7.25 3.56 -3.75
C TRP A 37 5.90 2.89 -3.88
N ASP A 38 5.58 2.43 -5.08
CA ASP A 38 4.59 1.37 -5.23
C ASP A 38 5.33 0.04 -5.12
N VAL A 39 4.75 -0.91 -4.38
CA VAL A 39 5.28 -2.25 -4.17
C VAL A 39 4.27 -3.28 -4.65
N ALA A 40 4.77 -4.41 -5.15
CA ALA A 40 4.02 -5.63 -5.41
C ALA A 40 4.62 -6.74 -4.55
N TYR A 41 3.79 -7.41 -3.76
CA TYR A 41 4.24 -8.41 -2.78
C TYR A 41 3.31 -9.62 -2.77
N TRP A 42 3.83 -10.72 -2.26
CA TRP A 42 3.12 -11.98 -2.16
C TRP A 42 2.20 -12.02 -0.94
N SER A 43 0.99 -12.53 -1.12
CA SER A 43 -0.01 -12.72 -0.06
C SER A 43 -0.89 -13.95 -0.36
N VAL A 44 -1.99 -14.11 0.37
CA VAL A 44 -2.99 -15.17 0.19
C VAL A 44 -4.39 -14.61 0.37
N ASP A 45 -5.34 -15.11 -0.42
CA ASP A 45 -6.75 -14.78 -0.31
C ASP A 45 -7.44 -15.50 0.87
N SER A 46 -8.71 -15.17 1.13
CA SER A 46 -9.51 -15.79 2.20
C SER A 46 -9.78 -17.28 2.02
N ASN A 47 -9.44 -17.87 0.86
CA ASN A 47 -9.57 -19.30 0.60
C ASN A 47 -8.20 -20.01 0.70
N GLY A 48 -7.16 -19.32 1.17
CA GLY A 48 -5.80 -19.84 1.27
C GLY A 48 -5.08 -19.97 -0.08
N ARG A 49 -5.58 -19.32 -1.13
CA ARG A 49 -4.95 -19.36 -2.45
C ARG A 49 -3.96 -18.21 -2.59
N PRO A 50 -2.75 -18.45 -3.13
CA PRO A 50 -1.78 -17.38 -3.32
C PRO A 50 -2.29 -16.27 -4.23
N ASN A 51 -1.89 -15.04 -3.92
CA ASN A 51 -2.13 -13.88 -4.77
C ASN A 51 -0.98 -12.86 -4.70
N VAL A 52 -0.96 -11.94 -5.66
CA VAL A 52 -0.07 -10.78 -5.68
C VAL A 52 -0.90 -9.54 -5.41
N VAL A 53 -0.45 -8.75 -4.43
CA VAL A 53 -1.12 -7.51 -4.02
C VAL A 53 -0.16 -6.35 -4.21
N THR A 54 -0.68 -5.19 -4.60
CA THR A 54 0.10 -3.96 -4.66
C THR A 54 -0.17 -3.05 -3.47
N GLY A 55 0.64 -2.02 -3.30
CA GLY A 55 0.42 -0.99 -2.30
C GLY A 55 1.44 0.12 -2.41
N SER A 56 1.32 1.12 -1.54
CA SER A 56 2.21 2.27 -1.48
C SER A 56 2.97 2.31 -0.15
N VAL A 57 4.27 2.56 -0.24
CA VAL A 57 5.18 2.82 0.89
C VAL A 57 5.56 4.29 0.86
N ILE A 58 5.30 5.02 1.93
CA ILE A 58 5.51 6.46 2.03
C ILE A 58 6.46 6.75 3.20
N LEU A 59 7.63 7.31 2.88
CA LEU A 59 8.68 7.60 3.85
C LEU A 59 8.96 9.11 3.92
N PRO A 60 8.76 9.78 5.08
CA PRO A 60 9.18 11.16 5.26
C PRO A 60 10.70 11.29 5.08
N THR A 61 11.12 12.30 4.32
CA THR A 61 12.55 12.59 4.07
C THR A 61 13.26 13.17 5.30
N ALA A 62 12.53 13.85 6.18
CA ALA A 62 13.05 14.35 7.44
C ALA A 62 13.54 13.19 8.31
N ARG A 63 14.69 13.37 8.98
CA ARG A 63 15.23 12.36 9.91
C ARG A 63 14.27 12.11 11.08
N TRP A 64 14.18 10.85 11.51
CA TRP A 64 13.45 10.50 12.73
C TRP A 64 14.13 11.11 13.95
N SER A 65 13.37 11.82 14.78
CA SER A 65 13.87 12.54 15.96
C SER A 65 13.45 11.91 17.29
N GLY A 66 12.62 10.87 17.27
CA GLY A 66 12.27 10.12 18.46
C GLY A 66 13.32 9.09 18.86
N THR A 67 13.07 8.39 19.97
CA THR A 67 13.94 7.32 20.46
C THR A 67 13.78 6.04 19.64
N GLY A 68 14.88 5.36 19.35
CA GLY A 68 14.87 4.07 18.64
C GLY A 68 14.60 4.19 17.14
N SER A 69 14.16 3.09 16.52
CA SER A 69 13.81 3.04 15.10
C SER A 69 12.57 3.87 14.78
N ARG A 70 12.51 4.41 13.55
CA ARG A 70 11.30 5.10 13.06
C ARG A 70 10.10 4.15 13.11
N PRO A 71 8.95 4.57 13.67
CA PRO A 71 7.73 3.77 13.62
C PRO A 71 7.22 3.56 12.18
N VAL A 72 6.66 2.38 11.95
CA VAL A 72 5.96 2.01 10.72
C VAL A 72 4.47 1.89 11.04
N LEU A 73 3.62 2.51 10.23
CA LEU A 73 2.16 2.43 10.32
C LEU A 73 1.63 1.73 9.08
N SER A 74 1.09 0.52 9.25
CA SER A 74 0.21 -0.08 8.24
C SER A 74 -1.16 0.57 8.35
N TYR A 75 -1.54 1.35 7.34
CA TYR A 75 -2.80 2.10 7.30
C TYR A 75 -3.83 1.36 6.45
N ALA A 76 -4.78 0.73 7.12
CA ALA A 76 -5.92 0.10 6.47
C ALA A 76 -6.98 1.15 6.17
N VAL A 77 -7.15 1.46 4.88
CA VAL A 77 -8.10 2.47 4.43
C VAL A 77 -9.56 2.04 4.59
N GLY A 78 -10.45 3.02 4.62
CA GLY A 78 -11.90 2.83 4.48
C GLY A 78 -12.32 2.43 3.06
N THR A 79 -13.63 2.42 2.83
CA THR A 79 -14.23 1.99 1.56
C THR A 79 -13.93 2.93 0.40
N HIS A 80 -13.17 2.45 -0.58
CA HIS A 80 -12.85 3.20 -1.82
C HIS A 80 -13.68 2.78 -3.04
N GLY A 81 -14.39 1.64 -2.97
CA GLY A 81 -15.25 1.11 -4.04
C GLY A 81 -14.71 -0.15 -4.71
N LEU A 82 -15.48 -0.74 -5.63
CA LEU A 82 -15.21 -2.07 -6.22
C LEU A 82 -14.51 -2.04 -7.59
N GLY A 83 -14.10 -0.88 -8.08
CA GLY A 83 -13.41 -0.75 -9.37
C GLY A 83 -11.91 -0.82 -9.23
N GLN A 84 -11.20 -1.22 -10.30
CA GLN A 84 -9.73 -1.21 -10.33
C GLN A 84 -9.14 0.18 -9.98
N ARG A 85 -9.73 1.25 -10.52
CA ARG A 85 -9.35 2.65 -10.23
C ARG A 85 -9.53 3.06 -8.76
N CYS A 86 -10.25 2.27 -7.98
CA CYS A 86 -10.49 2.54 -6.57
C CYS A 86 -9.31 2.11 -5.69
N ALA A 87 -8.29 1.46 -6.25
CA ALA A 87 -7.08 1.11 -5.52
C ALA A 87 -6.47 2.35 -4.83
N PRO A 88 -6.18 2.30 -3.51
CA PRO A 88 -5.51 3.36 -2.76
C PRO A 88 -4.28 3.94 -3.45
N SER A 89 -3.37 3.11 -3.98
CA SER A 89 -2.16 3.58 -4.67
C SER A 89 -2.48 4.48 -5.86
N LEU A 90 -3.55 4.17 -6.62
CA LEU A 90 -3.98 4.97 -7.75
C LEU A 90 -4.62 6.30 -7.33
N GLN A 91 -5.40 6.30 -6.25
CA GLN A 91 -6.05 7.51 -5.75
C GLN A 91 -5.06 8.47 -5.08
N LEU A 92 -4.09 7.92 -4.35
CA LEU A 92 -3.00 8.69 -3.75
C LEU A 92 -2.09 9.31 -4.81
N ALA A 93 -1.79 8.57 -5.89
CA ALA A 93 -1.04 9.12 -7.02
C ALA A 93 -1.81 10.22 -7.76
N ALA A 94 -3.14 10.15 -7.77
CA ALA A 94 -4.01 11.14 -8.41
C ALA A 94 -4.38 12.33 -7.50
N GLY A 95 -4.05 12.28 -6.20
CA GLY A 95 -4.46 13.30 -5.23
C GLY A 95 -5.97 13.34 -5.00
N THR A 96 -6.66 12.21 -5.20
CA THR A 96 -8.13 12.09 -5.03
C THR A 96 -8.53 11.23 -3.85
N ASP A 97 -7.57 10.67 -3.12
CA ASP A 97 -7.82 9.82 -1.96
C ASP A 97 -8.38 10.66 -0.80
N TYR A 98 -9.57 10.32 -0.32
CA TYR A 98 -10.24 11.11 0.72
C TYR A 98 -9.59 10.95 2.11
N GLU A 99 -8.68 9.99 2.30
CA GLU A 99 -7.94 9.76 3.54
C GLU A 99 -6.56 10.43 3.55
N GLN A 100 -6.20 11.17 2.48
CA GLN A 100 -4.91 11.85 2.36
C GLN A 100 -4.53 12.69 3.60
N ALA A 101 -5.50 13.34 4.24
CA ALA A 101 -5.26 14.17 5.43
C ALA A 101 -4.84 13.33 6.66
N ASN A 102 -5.42 12.14 6.83
CA ASN A 102 -5.07 11.22 7.91
C ASN A 102 -3.66 10.64 7.70
N ILE A 103 -3.37 10.26 6.45
CA ILE A 103 -2.04 9.78 6.05
C ILE A 103 -1.00 10.88 6.24
N ALA A 104 -1.28 12.11 5.77
CA ALA A 104 -0.41 13.27 5.98
C ALA A 104 -0.15 13.55 7.47
N ALA A 105 -1.16 13.37 8.35
CA ALA A 105 -0.97 13.53 9.79
C ALA A 105 0.02 12.51 10.38
N ALA A 106 0.02 11.27 9.90
CA ALA A 106 1.01 10.25 10.31
C ALA A 106 2.41 10.57 9.76
N ILE A 107 2.52 10.98 8.50
CA ILE A 107 3.78 11.42 7.88
C ILE A 107 4.35 12.65 8.62
N ASN A 108 3.51 13.61 9.01
CA ASN A 108 3.92 14.79 9.80
C ASN A 108 4.44 14.44 11.20
N ARG A 109 3.99 13.30 11.78
CA ARG A 109 4.57 12.75 13.01
C ARG A 109 5.90 12.01 12.77
N GLY A 110 6.35 11.91 11.51
CA GLY A 110 7.59 11.25 11.15
C GLY A 110 7.45 9.73 10.98
N TYR A 111 6.25 9.17 10.89
CA TYR A 111 6.07 7.73 10.67
C TYR A 111 6.29 7.37 9.20
N ALA A 112 6.82 6.17 8.94
CA ALA A 112 6.66 5.56 7.62
C ALA A 112 5.24 5.00 7.53
N VAL A 113 4.54 5.20 6.41
CA VAL A 113 3.15 4.74 6.24
C VAL A 113 3.10 3.77 5.05
N LEU A 114 2.49 2.61 5.28
CA LEU A 114 2.29 1.56 4.29
C LEU A 114 0.80 1.39 4.06
N ILE A 115 0.36 1.39 2.80
CA ILE A 115 -1.05 1.30 2.44
C ILE A 115 -1.19 0.20 1.39
N THR A 116 -1.93 -0.86 1.72
CA THR A 116 -2.22 -1.95 0.78
C THR A 116 -3.35 -1.55 -0.17
N ASP A 117 -3.27 -2.00 -1.43
CA ASP A 117 -4.39 -1.91 -2.35
C ASP A 117 -5.49 -2.95 -2.06
N ASN A 118 -5.18 -3.96 -1.25
CA ASN A 118 -5.96 -5.19 -1.07
C ASN A 118 -6.03 -6.08 -2.32
N ALA A 119 -6.40 -7.34 -2.11
CA ALA A 119 -6.48 -8.34 -3.17
C ALA A 119 -7.55 -8.02 -4.21
N GLY A 120 -7.17 -8.23 -5.48
CA GLY A 120 -8.03 -8.08 -6.65
C GLY A 120 -8.08 -6.67 -7.23
N TYR A 121 -7.42 -5.70 -6.59
CA TYR A 121 -7.16 -4.40 -7.19
C TYR A 121 -5.91 -4.43 -8.06
N THR A 122 -5.82 -3.44 -8.97
CA THR A 122 -4.73 -3.14 -9.92
C THR A 122 -4.37 -4.21 -10.96
N ASN A 123 -4.83 -5.46 -10.80
CA ASN A 123 -4.50 -6.59 -11.65
C ASN A 123 -5.64 -7.06 -12.59
N GLY A 124 -6.76 -6.36 -12.62
CA GLY A 124 -7.92 -6.68 -13.47
C GLY A 124 -8.84 -7.78 -12.93
N ASP A 125 -8.53 -8.36 -11.78
CA ASP A 125 -9.42 -9.29 -11.08
C ASP A 125 -10.58 -8.54 -10.39
N THR A 126 -11.46 -9.26 -9.69
CA THR A 126 -12.54 -8.67 -8.90
C THR A 126 -12.02 -8.33 -7.50
N PRO A 127 -12.08 -7.05 -7.08
CA PRO A 127 -11.73 -6.68 -5.72
C PRO A 127 -12.51 -7.45 -4.66
N THR A 128 -11.78 -7.99 -3.69
CA THR A 128 -12.33 -8.85 -2.62
C THR A 128 -12.97 -8.09 -1.46
N TYR A 129 -13.35 -6.83 -1.66
CA TYR A 129 -13.86 -5.90 -0.64
C TYR A 129 -14.74 -6.57 0.44
N LEU A 130 -14.42 -6.29 1.72
CA LEU A 130 -15.00 -6.88 2.94
C LEU A 130 -14.66 -8.37 3.20
N ALA A 131 -13.81 -8.99 2.39
CA ALA A 131 -13.19 -10.26 2.75
C ALA A 131 -12.09 -10.04 3.80
N GLY A 132 -12.49 -10.04 5.07
CA GLY A 132 -11.63 -9.61 6.19
C GLY A 132 -10.30 -10.36 6.30
N GLU A 133 -10.27 -11.68 6.06
CA GLU A 133 -9.05 -12.49 6.12
C GLU A 133 -8.04 -12.08 5.02
N SER A 134 -8.49 -12.00 3.77
CA SER A 134 -7.72 -11.46 2.64
C SER A 134 -7.16 -10.06 2.92
N GLN A 135 -7.99 -9.16 3.44
CA GLN A 135 -7.56 -7.79 3.78
C GLN A 135 -6.55 -7.76 4.94
N ALA A 136 -6.72 -8.63 5.94
CA ALA A 136 -5.80 -8.75 7.05
C ALA A 136 -4.43 -9.27 6.59
N HIS A 137 -4.39 -10.30 5.75
CA HIS A 137 -3.15 -10.79 5.16
C HIS A 137 -2.45 -9.69 4.38
N ALA A 138 -3.14 -9.03 3.45
CA ALA A 138 -2.54 -7.95 2.66
C ALA A 138 -2.01 -6.78 3.52
N ALA A 139 -2.74 -6.39 4.56
CA ALA A 139 -2.34 -5.29 5.46
C ALA A 139 -1.15 -5.64 6.37
N VAL A 140 -0.95 -6.92 6.70
CA VAL A 140 0.19 -7.40 7.48
C VAL A 140 1.39 -7.67 6.58
N ASP A 141 1.18 -8.33 5.43
CA ASP A 141 2.23 -8.76 4.51
C ASP A 141 3.01 -7.57 3.93
N ILE A 142 2.35 -6.43 3.69
CA ILE A 142 3.02 -5.21 3.23
C ILE A 142 4.05 -4.67 4.24
N VAL A 143 3.95 -5.02 5.53
CA VAL A 143 4.92 -4.60 6.56
C VAL A 143 6.26 -5.31 6.40
N THR A 144 6.24 -6.51 5.86
CA THR A 144 7.42 -7.37 5.67
C THR A 144 7.98 -7.35 4.25
N ALA A 145 7.27 -6.73 3.30
CA ALA A 145 7.72 -6.48 1.93
C ALA A 145 8.77 -5.36 1.87
#